data_AF-A0A7R9NYM0-F1
#
_entry.id   AF-A0A7R9NYM0-F1
#
_cell.length_a   1.000
_cell.length_b   1.000
_cell.length_c   1.000
_cell.angle_alpha   90.00
_cell.angle_beta   90.00
_cell.angle_gamma   90.00
#
_symmetry.space_group_name_H-M   'P 1'
#
loop_
_entity.id
_entity.type
_entity.pdbx_description
1 polymer ?
#
loop_
_entity_poly.entity_id
_entity_poly.type
_entity_poly.pdbx_seq_one_letter_code
_entity_poly.pdbx_strand_id
1 'polypeptide(L)'
;MCRIVTNSPPTSPIHPGCAREYGTQLFGEYRKNVTDAADRVVVFVSLQVDPLDAGTDNGFTFTAPNWPTDPQGVVYKVTSRYPSHPAGSFYYPYMKRLPPIATFQFIKVPSRQWQSQCSEVRLFIMPL
;
A
#
# COMPACT_ATOMS: atom_id res chain seq x y z
N MET A 1 -13.79 -9.85 -6.80
CA MET A 1 -13.01 -8.64 -7.17
C MET A 1 -12.97 -7.72 -5.94
N CYS A 2 -11.84 -7.64 -5.22
CA CYS A 2 -11.65 -6.59 -4.22
C CYS A 2 -10.97 -5.42 -4.94
N ARG A 3 -11.63 -4.26 -4.99
CA ARG A 3 -11.12 -3.07 -5.66
C ARG A 3 -10.82 -2.02 -4.59
N ILE A 4 -9.58 -1.57 -4.51
CA ILE A 4 -9.16 -0.50 -3.60
C ILE A 4 -9.44 0.82 -4.32
N VAL A 5 -10.22 1.71 -3.70
CA VAL A 5 -10.53 3.05 -4.21
C VAL A 5 -9.82 4.06 -3.30
N THR A 6 -9.05 4.99 -3.88
CA THR A 6 -8.37 6.07 -3.15
C THR A 6 -9.08 7.40 -3.35
N ASN A 7 -8.99 8.27 -2.34
CA ASN A 7 -9.78 9.50 -2.20
C ASN A 7 -9.35 10.61 -3.17
N SER A 8 -10.29 11.07 -4.01
CA SER A 8 -10.31 12.41 -4.60
C SER A 8 -11.71 13.00 -4.38
N PRO A 9 -11.88 14.32 -4.20
CA PRO A 9 -13.18 14.89 -3.84
C PRO A 9 -14.18 14.80 -5.00
N PRO A 10 -15.47 14.50 -4.74
CA PRO A 10 -16.48 14.42 -5.79
C PRO A 10 -16.93 15.82 -6.22
N THR A 11 -16.90 16.12 -7.52
CA THR A 11 -17.71 17.18 -8.12
C THR A 11 -18.92 16.55 -8.82
N SER A 12 -20.08 16.69 -8.18
CA SER A 12 -21.45 16.44 -8.69
C SER A 12 -21.99 14.99 -8.76
N PRO A 13 -23.34 14.84 -8.74
CA PRO A 13 -23.99 13.70 -8.08
C PRO A 13 -24.51 12.66 -9.08
N ILE A 14 -24.16 11.37 -8.93
CA ILE A 14 -24.86 10.30 -9.66
C ILE A 14 -24.86 8.96 -8.87
N HIS A 15 -26.06 8.53 -8.45
CA HIS A 15 -26.51 7.12 -8.37
C HIS A 15 -27.12 6.74 -9.73
N PRO A 16 -27.22 5.47 -10.19
CA PRO A 16 -27.17 4.21 -9.44
C PRO A 16 -26.34 3.13 -10.19
N GLY A 17 -25.12 2.87 -9.75
CA GLY A 17 -24.29 1.83 -10.40
C GLY A 17 -22.81 2.01 -10.11
N CYS A 18 -22.47 2.37 -8.88
CA CYS A 18 -21.16 2.87 -8.46
C CYS A 18 -20.02 1.90 -8.79
N ALA A 19 -19.49 2.02 -10.02
CA ALA A 19 -18.18 1.57 -10.42
C ALA A 19 -17.74 2.44 -11.60
N ARG A 20 -16.81 3.37 -11.37
CA ARG A 20 -15.89 3.79 -12.43
C ARG A 20 -14.52 3.24 -12.12
N GLU A 21 -13.89 2.70 -13.15
CA GLU A 21 -12.47 2.36 -13.15
C GLU A 21 -11.68 3.66 -13.10
N TYR A 22 -10.86 3.80 -12.06
CA TYR A 22 -9.84 4.83 -12.02
C TYR A 22 -8.49 4.10 -11.90
N GLY A 23 -7.69 4.23 -12.95
CA GLY A 23 -6.33 3.72 -12.97
C GLY A 23 -5.52 4.36 -11.86
N THR A 24 -4.74 3.54 -11.15
CA THR A 24 -3.75 4.00 -10.19
C THR A 24 -2.42 3.32 -10.51
N GLN A 25 -1.37 4.13 -10.56
CA GLN A 25 0.02 3.73 -10.65
C GLN A 25 0.66 3.99 -9.28
N LEU A 26 1.63 3.14 -8.92
CA LEU A 26 2.48 3.16 -7.71
C LEU A 26 2.03 2.33 -6.49
N PHE A 27 1.40 1.18 -6.73
CA PHE A 27 1.75 -0.03 -5.98
C PHE A 27 1.75 -1.15 -7.01
N GLY A 28 2.87 -1.86 -7.16
CA GLY A 28 2.92 -3.03 -8.03
C GLY A 28 1.78 -4.00 -7.70
N GLU A 29 1.33 -4.76 -8.69
CA GLU A 29 0.23 -5.70 -8.53
C GLU A 29 0.61 -6.81 -7.53
N TYR A 30 0.28 -6.60 -6.25
CA TYR A 30 0.49 -7.60 -5.21
C TYR A 30 -0.72 -8.53 -5.15
N ARG A 31 -0.62 -9.70 -5.79
CA ARG A 31 -1.65 -10.73 -5.71
C ARG A 31 -1.51 -11.51 -4.41
N LYS A 32 -2.49 -11.37 -3.52
CA LYS A 32 -2.65 -12.27 -2.38
C LYS A 32 -3.95 -13.06 -2.53
N ASN A 33 -3.85 -14.39 -2.45
CA ASN A 33 -5.03 -15.25 -2.38
C ASN A 33 -5.73 -15.00 -1.04
N VAL A 34 -7.03 -14.72 -1.09
CA VAL A 34 -7.89 -14.44 0.08
C VAL A 34 -8.81 -15.63 0.37
N THR A 35 -8.41 -16.84 -0.05
CA THR A 35 -9.10 -18.09 0.24
C THR A 35 -8.31 -18.93 1.23
N ASP A 36 -9.01 -19.70 2.08
CA ASP A 36 -8.40 -20.69 2.96
C ASP A 36 -8.01 -21.97 2.20
N ALA A 37 -7.40 -22.94 2.89
CA ALA A 37 -6.99 -24.21 2.28
C ALA A 37 -8.16 -25.06 1.76
N ALA A 38 -9.41 -24.73 2.11
CA ALA A 38 -10.63 -25.35 1.62
C ALA A 38 -11.36 -24.46 0.59
N ASP A 39 -10.65 -23.51 -0.01
CA ASP A 39 -11.14 -22.56 -1.02
C ASP A 39 -12.29 -21.64 -0.53
N ARG A 40 -12.39 -21.41 0.78
CA ARG A 40 -13.39 -20.50 1.35
C ARG A 40 -12.85 -19.09 1.42
N VAL A 41 -13.67 -18.10 1.07
CA VAL A 41 -13.30 -16.69 1.18
C VAL A 41 -13.09 -16.30 2.64
N VAL A 42 -11.88 -15.84 2.95
CA VAL A 42 -11.49 -15.36 4.27
C VAL A 42 -12.22 -14.05 4.58
N VAL A 43 -12.78 -13.95 5.79
CA VAL A 43 -13.55 -12.78 6.24
C VAL A 43 -12.65 -11.62 6.66
N PHE A 44 -11.46 -11.92 7.19
CA PHE A 44 -10.51 -10.93 7.68
C PHE A 44 -9.07 -11.32 7.33
N VAL A 45 -8.30 -10.39 6.75
CA VAL A 45 -6.87 -10.56 6.48
C VAL A 45 -6.11 -9.37 7.03
N SER A 46 -5.05 -9.63 7.80
CA SER A 46 -4.09 -8.63 8.26
C SER A 46 -2.73 -8.87 7.61
N LEU A 47 -2.15 -7.83 7.02
CA LEU A 47 -0.84 -7.85 6.33
C LEU A 47 0.09 -6.83 6.96
N GLN A 48 1.19 -7.30 7.54
CA GLN A 48 2.32 -6.42 7.85
C GLN A 48 3.18 -6.25 6.60
N VAL A 49 3.57 -5.02 6.30
CA VAL A 49 4.38 -4.70 5.12
C VAL A 49 5.69 -4.02 5.47
N ASP A 50 6.67 -4.20 4.60
CA ASP A 50 8.00 -3.62 4.67
C ASP A 50 8.15 -2.52 3.59
N PRO A 51 9.06 -1.56 3.77
CA PRO A 51 9.34 -0.55 2.74
C PRO A 51 9.91 -1.20 1.47
N LEU A 52 9.48 -0.69 0.32
CA LEU A 52 9.99 -1.04 -1.00
C LEU A 52 10.56 0.21 -1.67
N ASP A 53 11.65 0.04 -2.40
CA ASP A 53 12.23 1.03 -3.29
C ASP A 53 11.81 0.69 -4.72
N ALA A 54 11.40 1.70 -5.48
CA ALA A 54 10.89 1.55 -6.84
C ALA A 54 11.99 1.38 -7.91
N GLY A 55 13.26 1.66 -7.57
CA GLY A 55 14.40 1.63 -8.48
C GLY A 55 14.50 2.82 -9.43
N THR A 56 13.84 3.94 -9.12
CA THR A 56 13.75 5.09 -10.03
C THR A 56 14.51 6.34 -9.56
N ASP A 57 14.87 6.41 -8.28
CA ASP A 57 15.57 7.53 -7.67
C ASP A 57 16.65 7.03 -6.70
N ASN A 58 17.81 7.70 -6.68
CA ASN A 58 18.99 7.33 -5.90
C ASN A 58 19.05 8.02 -4.52
N GLY A 59 18.01 8.77 -4.13
CA GLY A 59 17.94 9.45 -2.85
C GLY A 59 17.93 8.48 -1.67
N PHE A 60 18.92 8.60 -0.77
CA PHE A 60 19.03 7.72 0.41
C PHE A 60 18.19 8.16 1.61
N THR A 61 17.78 9.43 1.66
CA THR A 61 17.02 10.00 2.77
C THR A 61 15.61 10.39 2.34
N PHE A 62 14.68 10.44 3.30
CA PHE A 62 13.30 10.87 3.07
C PHE A 62 13.17 12.26 2.40
N THR A 63 14.17 13.12 2.58
CA THR A 63 14.17 14.51 2.10
C THR A 63 15.32 14.77 1.13
N ALA A 64 15.89 13.73 0.51
CA ALA A 64 16.92 13.89 -0.51
C ALA A 64 16.36 14.68 -1.71
N PRO A 65 17.20 15.50 -2.38
CA PRO A 65 16.82 16.06 -3.67
C PRO A 65 16.63 14.94 -4.69
N ASN A 66 15.75 15.16 -5.67
CA ASN A 66 15.51 14.21 -6.76
C ASN A 66 16.80 13.91 -7.53
N TRP A 67 17.17 12.64 -7.61
CA TRP A 67 18.35 12.14 -8.30
C TRP A 67 18.01 10.86 -9.06
N PRO A 68 17.61 10.97 -10.35
CA PRO A 68 17.13 9.83 -11.12
C PRO A 68 18.14 8.69 -11.21
N THR A 69 17.66 7.45 -11.11
CA THR A 69 18.43 6.23 -11.36
C THR A 69 18.47 5.94 -12.86
N ASP A 70 19.68 5.87 -13.44
CA ASP A 70 19.90 5.53 -14.85
C ASP A 70 21.04 4.49 -14.99
N PRO A 71 20.78 3.28 -15.54
CA PRO A 71 19.48 2.79 -16.00
C PRO A 71 18.49 2.53 -14.85
N GLN A 72 17.19 2.58 -15.14
CA GLN A 72 16.14 2.29 -14.16
C GLN A 72 16.36 0.90 -13.51
N GLY A 73 16.36 0.88 -12.18
CA GLY A 73 16.47 -0.34 -11.37
C GLY A 73 15.16 -1.13 -11.27
N VAL A 74 15.24 -2.31 -10.68
CA VAL A 74 14.07 -3.11 -10.32
C VAL A 74 13.54 -2.72 -8.94
N VAL A 75 12.25 -2.98 -8.70
CA VAL A 75 11.66 -2.83 -7.36
C VAL A 75 12.35 -3.80 -6.41
N TYR A 76 12.81 -3.33 -5.25
CA TYR A 76 13.42 -4.16 -4.23
C TYR A 76 12.96 -3.79 -2.83
N LYS A 77 13.10 -4.72 -1.89
CA LYS A 77 12.76 -4.48 -0.49
C LYS A 77 13.88 -3.77 0.23
N VAL A 78 13.56 -2.65 0.87
CA VAL A 78 14.46 -1.96 1.77
C VAL A 78 14.52 -2.73 3.10
N THR A 79 15.72 -2.93 3.61
CA THR A 79 15.97 -3.65 4.87
C THR A 79 16.81 -2.80 5.81
N SER A 80 17.00 -3.26 7.06
CA SER A 80 17.84 -2.55 8.03
C SER A 80 19.31 -2.44 7.61
N ARG A 81 19.75 -3.20 6.59
CA ARG A 81 21.14 -3.24 6.11
C ARG A 81 21.28 -3.05 4.61
N TYR A 82 20.18 -2.81 3.90
CA TYR A 82 20.20 -2.63 2.45
C TYR A 82 19.17 -1.57 2.01
N PRO A 83 19.59 -0.49 1.33
CA PRO A 83 20.98 -0.20 0.91
C PRO A 83 21.92 0.06 2.11
N SER A 84 23.16 -0.40 2.00
CA SER A 84 24.14 -0.38 3.11
C SER A 84 24.87 0.96 3.18
N HIS A 85 24.13 2.05 3.46
CA HIS A 85 24.68 3.39 3.53
C HIS A 85 24.35 4.06 4.89
N PRO A 86 25.34 4.66 5.61
CA PRO A 86 25.09 5.29 6.91
C PRO A 86 24.05 6.42 6.91
N ALA A 87 23.91 7.13 5.79
CA ALA A 87 22.87 8.15 5.62
C ALA A 87 21.50 7.58 5.21
N GLY A 88 21.38 6.26 5.01
CA GLY A 88 20.13 5.63 4.61
C GLY A 88 19.06 5.80 5.68
N SER A 89 17.90 6.31 5.30
CA SER A 89 16.78 6.53 6.22
C SER A 89 16.32 5.27 6.97
N PHE A 90 16.56 4.09 6.40
CA PHE A 90 16.24 2.80 7.01
C PHE A 90 17.48 1.97 7.37
N TYR A 91 18.68 2.57 7.43
CA TYR A 91 19.90 1.85 7.77
C TYR A 91 20.09 1.76 9.30
N TYR A 92 19.79 0.58 9.85
CA TYR A 92 19.94 0.24 11.26
C TYR A 92 20.84 -0.99 11.42
N PRO A 93 22.18 -0.84 11.45
CA PRO A 93 23.14 -1.95 11.28
C PRO A 93 23.00 -3.05 12.35
N TYR A 94 22.64 -2.65 13.58
CA TYR A 94 22.48 -3.56 14.71
C TYR A 94 21.10 -4.23 14.77
N MET A 95 20.16 -3.82 13.92
CA MET A 95 18.82 -4.39 13.87
C MET A 95 18.77 -5.54 12.85
N LYS A 96 18.23 -6.70 13.26
CA LYS A 96 18.10 -7.88 12.38
C LYS A 96 17.10 -7.67 11.24
N ARG A 97 16.00 -6.96 11.50
CA ARG A 97 14.94 -6.64 10.53
C ARG A 97 14.22 -5.38 10.99
N LEU A 98 13.81 -4.53 10.04
CA LEU A 98 12.94 -3.39 10.30
C LEU A 98 11.61 -3.83 10.95
N PRO A 99 11.05 -3.02 11.87
CA PRO A 99 9.65 -3.16 12.23
C PRO A 99 8.77 -2.92 10.98
N PRO A 100 7.58 -3.53 10.91
CA PRO A 100 6.64 -3.24 9.82
C PRO A 100 6.34 -1.74 9.74
N ILE A 101 6.38 -1.18 8.54
CA ILE A 101 6.10 0.26 8.33
C ILE A 101 4.59 0.55 8.27
N ALA A 102 3.79 -0.46 7.93
CA ALA A 102 2.35 -0.38 7.95
C ALA A 102 1.72 -1.76 8.16
N THR A 103 0.45 -1.74 8.55
CA THR A 103 -0.42 -2.93 8.58
C THR A 103 -1.66 -2.65 7.75
N PHE A 104 -1.93 -3.48 6.74
CA PHE A 104 -3.16 -3.43 5.97
C PHE A 104 -4.15 -4.46 6.51
N GLN A 105 -5.38 -4.03 6.75
CA GLN A 105 -6.46 -4.91 7.16
C GLN A 105 -7.54 -4.92 6.07
N PHE A 106 -7.90 -6.12 5.63
CA PHE A 106 -8.96 -6.36 4.66
C PHE A 106 -10.09 -7.10 5.36
N ILE A 107 -11.28 -6.50 5.35
CA ILE A 107 -12.49 -7.10 5.90
C ILE A 107 -13.43 -7.37 4.74
N LYS A 108 -13.94 -8.60 4.65
CA LYS A 108 -15.01 -8.95 3.72
C LYS A 108 -16.31 -8.33 4.22
N VAL A 109 -16.74 -7.25 3.58
CA VAL A 109 -18.03 -6.61 3.87
C VAL A 109 -19.13 -7.26 3.00
N PRO A 110 -20.27 -7.68 3.59
CA PRO A 110 -21.42 -8.17 2.84
C PRO A 110 -21.94 -7.14 1.82
N SER A 111 -22.37 -7.60 0.64
CA SER A 111 -22.89 -6.73 -0.43
C SER A 111 -24.08 -5.86 0.01
N ARG A 112 -24.91 -6.35 0.95
CA ARG A 112 -26.03 -5.60 1.52
C ARG A 112 -25.58 -4.40 2.36
N GLN A 113 -24.46 -4.51 3.08
CA GLN A 113 -23.89 -3.41 3.86
C GLN A 113 -23.20 -2.36 2.98
N TRP A 114 -22.60 -2.78 1.85
CA TRP A 114 -22.02 -1.86 0.87
C TRP A 114 -23.04 -0.86 0.31
N GLN A 115 -24.28 -1.28 0.05
CA GLN A 115 -25.32 -0.40 -0.50
C GLN A 115 -25.78 0.67 0.50
N SER A 116 -25.72 0.39 1.81
CA SER A 116 -26.12 1.33 2.86
C SER A 116 -25.01 2.29 3.31
N GLN A 117 -23.76 2.08 2.90
CA GLN A 117 -22.58 2.76 3.47
C GLN A 117 -21.80 3.64 2.48
N CYS A 118 -22.39 3.96 1.33
CA CYS A 118 -21.83 4.88 0.32
C CYS A 118 -21.78 6.37 0.74
N SER A 119 -21.91 6.71 2.03
CA SER A 119 -22.02 8.10 2.49
C SER A 119 -20.88 8.62 3.39
N GLU A 120 -19.90 7.83 3.83
CA GLU A 120 -18.75 8.38 4.57
C GLU A 120 -17.55 7.42 4.63
N VAL A 121 -16.41 7.80 4.04
CA VAL A 121 -15.10 7.15 4.29
C VAL A 121 -14.26 8.11 5.12
N ARG A 122 -14.16 7.87 6.43
CA ARG A 122 -13.22 8.58 7.31
C ARG A 122 -11.90 7.80 7.40
N LEU A 123 -10.87 8.32 6.75
CA LEU A 123 -9.51 7.81 6.87
C LEU A 123 -8.88 8.35 8.15
N PHE A 124 -8.73 7.51 9.17
CA PHE A 124 -7.93 7.85 10.35
C PHE A 124 -6.46 7.55 10.08
N ILE A 125 -5.72 8.58 9.67
CA ILE A 125 -4.26 8.56 9.74
C ILE A 125 -3.92 8.81 11.21
N MET A 126 -3.40 7.80 11.91
CA MET A 126 -2.81 8.02 13.22
C MET A 126 -1.55 8.87 13.03
N PRO A 127 -1.43 10.05 13.66
CA PRO A 127 -0.18 10.80 13.62
C PRO A 127 0.90 10.02 14.37
N LEU A 128 2.13 10.13 13.84
CA LEU A 128 3.36 9.75 14.55
C LEU A 128 3.54 10.59 15.82
#